data_AF-A0A517NDM4-F1
#
_entry.id   AF-A0A517NDM4-F1
#
_cell.length_a   1.000
_cell.length_b   1.000
_cell.length_c   1.000
_cell.angle_alpha   90.00
_cell.angle_beta   90.00
_cell.angle_gamma   90.00
#
_symmetry.space_group_name_H-M   'P 1'
#
loop_
_entity.id
_entity.type
_entity.pdbx_description
1 polymer ?
#
loop_
_entity_poly.entity_id
_entity_poly.type
_entity_poly.pdbx_seq_one_letter_code
_entity_poly.pdbx_strand_id
1 'polypeptide(L)'
;MTLFRLLDRGDEPLVDCDTLRLLGGCDPDELVRSGVLVPAEPSMSLHATCGQCSVHDVVRVSRLTGVEFYEVCPFDGADLVEKNRLRQWAVDGRAIAELLASAMPDGGPAETLLPGVAWRIGEVQVGGESFPIVLTTTRSASRLADRSGASRMILIGDELPGEGFAGRLSITEAFAISSKQIKSRPERFAQVLPLSSVPLGNAFYRKGQMWVVRFEGQETYLENNVGPLYIARLLATPNRAVPAVTLLASRIGIDERQLIGSSGELTDEAAVEECRGRYHELMGEIDEAKANHDLGWLEKLQSEQDQLALHFASVLGKGGKPREVGDIKKVSQSVSVGIKRTLNVLDTELKPLADHLRAHLSRGVCPIYSPPAAIDWLV
;
A
#
# COMPACT_ATOMS: atom_id res chain seq x y z
N MET A 1 -4.92 -16.10 26.03
CA MET A 1 -3.49 -15.89 26.28
C MET A 1 -2.74 -16.88 25.39
N THR A 2 -1.73 -16.46 24.62
CA THR A 2 -0.95 -17.35 23.75
C THR A 2 0.39 -17.70 24.41
N LEU A 3 1.02 -18.82 24.02
CA LEU A 3 2.39 -19.15 24.47
C LEU A 3 3.38 -18.04 24.09
N PHE A 4 3.20 -17.44 22.90
CA PHE A 4 4.05 -16.36 22.43
C PHE A 4 4.02 -15.13 23.35
N ARG A 5 2.86 -14.80 23.93
CA ARG A 5 2.72 -13.69 24.89
C ARG A 5 3.60 -13.85 26.13
N LEU A 6 4.02 -15.08 26.46
CA LEU A 6 4.92 -15.29 27.59
C LEU A 6 6.32 -14.71 27.32
N LEU A 7 6.74 -14.60 26.05
CA LEU A 7 8.01 -13.97 25.65
C LEU A 7 8.10 -12.48 25.99
N ASP A 8 6.99 -11.83 26.33
CA ASP A 8 6.98 -10.45 26.85
C ASP A 8 7.28 -10.37 28.36
N ARG A 9 7.27 -11.49 29.10
CA ARG A 9 7.44 -11.51 30.56
C ARG A 9 8.88 -11.51 31.05
N GLY A 10 9.87 -11.71 30.17
CA GLY A 10 11.28 -11.79 30.55
C GLY A 10 12.12 -12.49 29.51
N ASP A 11 13.43 -12.59 29.76
CA ASP A 11 14.40 -13.15 28.81
C ASP A 11 14.30 -14.68 28.67
N GLU A 12 13.86 -15.37 29.72
CA GLU A 12 13.57 -16.80 29.71
C GLU A 12 12.19 -17.05 30.31
N PRO A 13 11.11 -16.93 29.53
CA PRO A 13 9.78 -17.15 30.04
C PRO A 13 9.56 -18.64 30.30
N LEU A 14 9.47 -18.98 31.57
CA LEU A 14 9.19 -20.33 32.02
C LEU A 14 7.69 -20.57 32.13
N VAL A 15 7.27 -21.77 31.74
CA VAL A 15 5.90 -22.25 31.77
C VAL A 15 5.86 -23.61 32.43
N ASP A 16 4.90 -23.82 33.32
CA ASP A 16 4.67 -25.09 34.02
C ASP A 16 3.38 -25.79 33.53
N CYS A 17 3.15 -26.99 34.04
CA CYS A 17 1.96 -27.79 33.71
C CYS A 17 0.65 -27.05 33.99
N ASP A 18 0.58 -26.30 35.09
CA ASP A 18 -0.65 -25.61 35.49
C ASP A 18 -0.92 -24.40 34.58
N THR A 19 0.12 -23.67 34.16
CA THR A 19 0.04 -22.62 33.16
C THR A 19 -0.40 -23.17 31.79
N LEU A 20 0.13 -24.32 31.34
CA LEU A 20 -0.30 -24.94 30.08
C LEU A 20 -1.77 -25.37 30.10
N ARG A 21 -2.26 -25.87 31.24
CA ARG A 21 -3.69 -26.18 31.43
C ARG A 21 -4.55 -24.94 31.26
N LEU A 22 -4.16 -23.82 31.86
CA LEU A 22 -4.87 -22.54 31.73
C LEU A 22 -4.86 -21.99 30.29
N LEU A 23 -3.88 -22.38 29.47
CA LEU A 23 -3.77 -21.98 28.06
C LEU A 23 -4.56 -22.88 27.10
N GLY A 24 -5.37 -23.81 27.61
CA GLY A 24 -6.23 -24.69 26.80
C GLY A 24 -5.81 -26.15 26.75
N GLY A 25 -4.91 -26.58 27.64
CA GLY A 25 -4.62 -28.01 27.86
C GLY A 25 -3.82 -28.68 26.74
N CYS A 26 -2.87 -27.96 26.13
CA CYS A 26 -1.95 -28.55 25.15
C CYS A 26 -1.08 -29.63 25.81
N ASP A 27 -0.77 -30.71 25.09
CA ASP A 27 0.17 -31.72 25.55
C ASP A 27 1.60 -31.14 25.54
N PRO A 28 2.26 -30.99 26.71
CA PRO A 28 3.63 -30.48 26.76
C PRO A 28 4.60 -31.34 25.95
N ASP A 29 4.39 -32.66 25.86
CA ASP A 29 5.31 -33.55 25.16
C ASP A 29 5.20 -33.37 23.64
N GLU A 30 4.02 -33.00 23.11
CA GLU A 30 3.88 -32.58 21.71
C GLU A 30 4.61 -31.26 21.43
N LEU A 31 4.50 -30.29 22.33
CA LEU A 31 5.17 -29.00 22.18
C LEU A 31 6.69 -29.08 22.33
N VAL A 32 7.19 -30.04 23.12
CA VAL A 32 8.62 -30.36 23.17
C VAL A 32 9.07 -31.00 21.86
N ARG A 33 8.30 -31.93 21.30
CA ARG A 33 8.61 -32.54 20.00
C ARG A 33 8.63 -31.54 18.85
N SER A 34 7.80 -30.50 18.90
CA SER A 34 7.80 -29.42 17.90
C SER A 34 8.90 -28.37 18.14
N GLY A 35 9.63 -28.45 19.26
CA GLY A 35 10.66 -27.48 19.64
C GLY A 35 10.12 -26.19 20.25
N VAL A 36 8.80 -26.01 20.36
CA VAL A 36 8.19 -24.81 20.96
C VAL A 36 8.47 -24.72 22.46
N LEU A 37 8.56 -25.86 23.14
CA LEU A 37 8.95 -25.95 24.54
C LEU A 37 10.30 -26.64 24.67
N VAL A 38 11.21 -26.01 25.42
CA VAL A 38 12.51 -26.57 25.78
C VAL A 38 12.48 -26.92 27.27
N PRO A 39 12.75 -28.18 27.67
CA PRO A 39 12.78 -28.56 29.08
C PRO A 39 13.71 -27.66 29.91
N ALA A 40 13.21 -27.18 31.05
CA ALA A 40 13.93 -26.32 31.98
C ALA A 40 14.06 -26.99 33.36
N GLU A 41 14.71 -26.30 34.30
CA GLU A 41 14.79 -26.77 35.69
C GLU A 41 13.38 -26.92 36.30
N PRO A 42 13.13 -27.93 37.14
CA PRO A 42 11.83 -28.10 37.77
C PRO A 42 11.42 -26.89 38.61
N SER A 43 10.15 -26.52 38.53
CA SER A 43 9.63 -25.40 39.32
C SER A 43 9.68 -25.74 40.82
N MET A 44 10.10 -24.77 41.62
CA MET A 44 10.08 -24.83 43.09
C MET A 44 8.90 -24.06 43.68
N SER A 45 7.93 -23.68 42.85
CA SER A 45 6.66 -23.07 43.26
C SER A 45 5.53 -23.58 42.37
N LEU A 46 4.31 -23.67 42.90
CA LEU A 46 3.13 -24.16 42.18
C LEU A 46 1.92 -23.25 42.40
N HIS A 47 1.00 -23.23 41.44
CA HIS A 47 -0.28 -22.59 41.67
C HIS A 47 -1.06 -23.34 42.76
N ALA A 48 -1.51 -22.60 43.77
CA ALA A 48 -2.16 -23.18 44.93
C ALA A 48 -3.60 -23.62 44.63
N THR A 49 -3.99 -24.80 45.12
CA THR A 49 -5.35 -25.34 44.95
C THR A 49 -6.26 -25.12 46.16
N CYS A 50 -5.73 -24.62 47.28
CA CYS A 50 -6.46 -24.41 48.54
C CYS A 50 -7.51 -23.28 48.50
N GLY A 51 -7.54 -22.49 47.43
CA GLY A 51 -8.46 -21.35 47.27
C GLY A 51 -8.13 -20.12 48.12
N GLN A 52 -7.11 -20.20 48.99
CA GLN A 52 -6.70 -19.12 49.91
C GLN A 52 -5.33 -18.53 49.54
N CYS A 53 -4.51 -19.30 48.83
CA CYS A 53 -3.21 -18.89 48.33
C CYS A 53 -3.25 -18.77 46.81
N SER A 54 -2.36 -17.95 46.25
CA SER A 54 -2.15 -17.89 44.80
C SER A 54 -1.03 -18.84 44.35
N VAL A 55 -0.01 -19.04 45.20
CA VAL A 55 1.16 -19.87 44.93
C VAL A 55 1.59 -20.55 46.23
N HIS A 56 2.09 -21.77 46.14
CA HIS A 56 2.79 -22.47 47.22
C HIS A 56 4.25 -22.71 46.83
N ASP A 57 5.14 -22.61 47.81
CA ASP A 57 6.52 -23.05 47.65
C ASP A 57 6.59 -24.58 47.74
N VAL A 58 7.50 -25.16 46.97
CA VAL A 58 7.78 -26.58 46.95
C VAL A 58 9.05 -26.85 47.73
N VAL A 59 8.98 -27.74 48.71
CA VAL A 59 10.12 -28.18 49.50
C VAL A 59 10.55 -29.55 49.03
N ARG A 60 11.85 -29.68 48.72
CA ARG A 60 12.49 -30.95 48.38
C ARG A 60 12.97 -31.66 49.66
N VAL A 61 12.43 -32.84 49.92
CA VAL A 61 12.80 -33.67 51.08
C VAL A 61 13.54 -34.92 50.60
N SER A 62 14.79 -35.08 51.06
CA SER A 62 15.60 -36.27 50.75
C SER A 62 15.43 -37.33 51.83
N ARG A 63 15.07 -38.55 51.44
CA ARG A 63 14.89 -39.72 52.32
C ARG A 63 15.75 -40.88 51.81
N LEU A 64 15.90 -41.91 52.65
CA LEU A 64 16.62 -43.14 52.28
C LEU A 64 16.00 -43.86 51.08
N THR A 65 14.69 -43.72 50.89
CA THR A 65 13.91 -44.32 49.81
C THR A 65 13.86 -43.48 48.52
N GLY A 66 14.37 -42.25 48.55
CA GLY A 66 14.38 -41.35 47.41
C GLY A 66 14.10 -39.89 47.77
N VAL A 67 13.76 -39.09 46.75
CA VAL A 67 13.44 -37.67 46.88
C VAL A 67 11.94 -37.48 46.70
N GLU A 68 11.33 -36.82 47.67
CA GLU A 68 9.93 -36.41 47.67
C GLU A 68 9.84 -34.89 47.65
N PHE A 69 8.73 -34.38 47.13
CA PHE A 69 8.47 -32.95 47.02
C PHE A 69 7.14 -32.65 47.71
N TYR A 70 7.07 -31.55 48.45
CA TYR A 70 5.88 -31.14 49.17
C TYR A 70 5.54 -29.69 48.87
N GLU A 71 4.28 -29.39 48.59
CA GLU A 71 3.80 -28.00 48.55
C GLU A 71 3.43 -27.57 49.98
N VAL A 72 3.83 -26.37 50.38
CA VAL A 72 3.60 -25.87 51.74
C VAL A 72 2.54 -24.76 51.71
N CYS A 73 1.35 -25.09 52.20
CA CYS A 73 0.26 -24.16 52.45
C CYS A 73 0.34 -23.63 53.88
N PRO A 74 0.36 -22.31 54.10
CA PRO A 74 0.28 -21.73 55.44
C PRO A 74 -1.01 -22.08 56.20
N PHE A 75 -2.07 -22.48 55.49
CA PHE A 75 -3.40 -22.73 56.05
C PHE A 75 -3.75 -24.21 56.16
N ASP A 76 -3.33 -25.03 55.19
CA ASP A 76 -3.72 -26.45 55.09
C ASP A 76 -2.56 -27.42 55.39
N GLY A 77 -1.35 -26.92 55.64
CA GLY A 77 -0.18 -27.74 55.92
C GLY A 77 0.61 -28.12 54.66
N ALA A 78 1.24 -29.29 54.66
CA ALA A 78 2.11 -29.71 53.57
C ALA A 78 1.60 -30.98 52.88
N ASP A 79 1.44 -30.91 51.56
CA ASP A 79 0.92 -31.98 50.72
C ASP A 79 1.97 -32.52 49.76
N LEU A 80 1.95 -33.83 49.52
CA LEU A 80 2.90 -34.49 48.60
C LEU A 80 2.60 -34.08 47.16
N VAL A 81 3.65 -33.68 46.44
CA VAL A 81 3.57 -33.24 45.04
C VAL A 81 4.10 -34.32 44.10
N GLU A 82 3.31 -34.63 43.09
CA GLU A 82 3.77 -35.48 41.98
C GLU A 82 4.84 -34.76 41.14
N LYS A 83 5.95 -35.46 40.84
CA LYS A 83 7.08 -34.91 40.07
C LYS A 83 6.65 -34.30 38.72
N ASN A 84 5.62 -34.84 38.09
CA ASN A 84 5.12 -34.33 36.81
C ASN A 84 4.54 -32.91 36.91
N ARG A 85 4.01 -32.51 38.08
CA ARG A 85 3.53 -31.13 38.31
C ARG A 85 4.67 -30.11 38.35
N LEU A 86 5.88 -30.55 38.71
CA LEU A 86 7.06 -29.69 38.81
C LEU A 86 7.74 -29.47 37.46
N ARG A 87 7.31 -30.14 36.39
CA ARG A 87 7.90 -29.95 35.05
C ARG A 87 7.70 -28.51 34.60
N GLN A 88 8.78 -27.94 34.08
CA GLN A 88 8.82 -26.59 33.57
C GLN A 88 9.56 -26.57 32.23
N TRP A 89 9.22 -25.61 31.39
CA TRP A 89 9.80 -25.43 30.07
C TRP A 89 10.04 -23.95 29.79
N ALA A 90 11.09 -23.65 29.03
CA ALA A 90 11.26 -22.37 28.36
C ALA A 90 10.50 -22.37 27.03
N VAL A 91 9.92 -21.23 26.67
CA VAL A 91 9.28 -21.06 25.36
C VAL A 91 10.32 -20.64 24.32
N ASP A 92 10.44 -21.38 23.23
CA ASP A 92 11.31 -21.01 22.11
C ASP A 92 10.52 -20.18 21.08
N GLY A 93 10.78 -18.87 21.07
CA GLY A 93 10.17 -17.95 20.12
C GLY A 93 10.57 -18.19 18.66
N ARG A 94 11.77 -18.73 18.40
CA ARG A 94 12.23 -19.06 17.05
C ARG A 94 11.45 -20.25 16.51
N ALA A 95 11.24 -21.29 17.32
CA ALA A 95 10.42 -22.43 16.91
C ALA A 95 8.98 -22.01 16.58
N ILE A 96 8.40 -21.08 17.36
CA ILE A 96 7.10 -20.49 17.05
C ILE A 96 7.15 -19.72 15.71
N ALA A 97 8.18 -18.91 15.48
CA ALA A 97 8.34 -18.18 14.23
C ALA A 97 8.47 -19.11 13.02
N GLU A 98 9.22 -20.20 13.13
CA GLU A 98 9.37 -21.21 12.08
C GLU A 98 8.04 -21.92 11.77
N LEU A 99 7.26 -22.27 12.79
CA LEU A 99 5.92 -22.83 12.59
C LEU A 99 4.99 -21.85 11.85
N LEU A 100 4.98 -20.58 12.24
CA LEU A 100 4.14 -19.57 11.57
C LEU A 100 4.62 -19.28 10.14
N ALA A 101 5.93 -19.24 9.90
CA ALA A 101 6.52 -19.04 8.58
C ALA A 101 6.16 -20.20 7.63
N SER A 102 6.17 -21.45 8.13
CA SER A 102 5.75 -22.62 7.35
C SER A 102 4.27 -22.60 6.94
N ALA A 103 3.44 -21.83 7.65
CA ALA A 103 2.02 -21.68 7.36
C ALA A 103 1.70 -20.53 6.37
N MET A 104 2.72 -19.79 5.91
CA MET A 104 2.58 -18.75 4.90
C MET A 104 2.51 -19.34 3.49
N PRO A 105 1.80 -18.70 2.54
CA PRO A 105 1.62 -19.23 1.17
C PRO A 105 2.94 -19.43 0.40
N ASP A 106 3.90 -18.52 0.55
CA ASP A 106 5.23 -18.56 -0.08
C ASP A 106 6.32 -18.98 0.92
N GLY A 107 5.96 -19.90 1.83
CA GLY A 107 6.71 -20.22 3.05
C GLY A 107 8.20 -20.53 2.83
N GLY A 108 9.05 -19.73 3.48
CA GLY A 108 10.48 -19.96 3.66
C GLY A 108 10.85 -20.03 5.15
N PRO A 109 12.12 -20.30 5.50
CA PRO A 109 12.54 -20.31 6.89
C PRO A 109 12.38 -18.92 7.52
N ALA A 110 12.00 -18.88 8.80
CA ALA A 110 11.94 -17.63 9.54
C ALA A 110 13.33 -16.99 9.62
N GLU A 111 13.44 -15.73 9.21
CA GLU A 111 14.69 -14.98 9.26
C GLU A 111 14.76 -14.18 10.57
N THR A 112 15.87 -14.29 11.28
CA THR A 112 16.06 -13.54 12.54
C THR A 112 16.42 -12.09 12.25
N LEU A 113 15.58 -11.15 12.71
CA LEU A 113 15.87 -9.71 12.65
C LEU A 113 16.51 -9.21 13.94
N LEU A 114 16.01 -9.70 15.08
CA LEU A 114 16.58 -9.50 16.41
C LEU A 114 16.62 -10.85 17.14
N PRO A 115 17.80 -11.33 17.59
CA PRO A 115 17.92 -12.60 18.27
C PRO A 115 16.97 -12.74 19.47
N GLY A 116 16.22 -13.84 19.51
CA GLY A 116 15.34 -14.19 20.62
C GLY A 116 14.02 -13.41 20.70
N VAL A 117 13.81 -12.38 19.88
CA VAL A 117 12.65 -11.48 20.05
C VAL A 117 11.95 -10.99 18.79
N ALA A 118 12.58 -11.05 17.60
CA ALA A 118 11.93 -10.65 16.36
C ALA A 118 12.40 -11.45 15.13
N TRP A 119 11.44 -11.92 14.35
CA TRP A 119 11.67 -12.77 13.18
C TRP A 119 10.76 -12.37 12.00
N ARG A 120 11.32 -12.25 10.80
CA ARG A 120 10.55 -12.17 9.56
C ARG A 120 10.04 -13.57 9.21
N ILE A 121 8.73 -13.72 9.10
CA ILE A 121 8.07 -15.01 8.84
C ILE A 121 7.49 -15.10 7.44
N GLY A 122 7.51 -14.01 6.67
CA GLY A 122 7.03 -13.97 5.30
C GLY A 122 6.92 -12.54 4.81
N GLU A 123 6.21 -12.36 3.70
CA GLU A 123 5.90 -11.07 3.12
C GLU A 123 4.53 -11.13 2.44
N VAL A 124 3.93 -9.95 2.23
CA VAL A 124 2.74 -9.79 1.40
C VAL A 124 3.02 -8.78 0.30
N GLN A 125 2.54 -9.10 -0.90
CA GLN A 125 2.66 -8.23 -2.08
C GLN A 125 1.34 -7.47 -2.27
N VAL A 126 1.39 -6.15 -2.27
CA VAL A 126 0.21 -5.29 -2.49
C VAL A 126 0.58 -4.17 -3.45
N GLY A 127 -0.10 -4.08 -4.60
CA GLY A 127 0.16 -3.03 -5.58
C GLY A 127 1.58 -3.05 -6.18
N GLY A 128 2.24 -4.22 -6.24
CA GLY A 128 3.63 -4.37 -6.67
C GLY A 128 4.66 -4.04 -5.59
N GLU A 129 4.21 -3.70 -4.39
CA GLU A 129 5.06 -3.43 -3.24
C GLU A 129 5.12 -4.62 -2.27
N SER A 130 6.34 -4.91 -1.79
CA SER A 130 6.57 -5.91 -0.74
C SER A 130 6.47 -5.28 0.65
N PHE A 131 5.72 -5.94 1.52
CA PHE A 131 5.59 -5.64 2.94
C PHE A 131 6.02 -6.87 3.77
N PRO A 132 7.18 -6.81 4.45
CA PRO A 132 7.63 -7.89 5.33
C PRO A 132 6.68 -8.10 6.50
N ILE A 133 6.38 -9.36 6.80
CA ILE A 133 5.59 -9.77 7.95
C ILE A 133 6.55 -10.24 9.05
N VAL A 134 6.48 -9.57 10.20
CA VAL A 134 7.45 -9.74 11.29
C VAL A 134 6.73 -10.13 12.58
N LEU A 135 7.06 -11.31 13.11
CA LEU A 135 6.66 -11.73 14.45
C LEU A 135 7.59 -11.09 15.48
N THR A 136 7.03 -10.38 16.47
CA THR A 136 7.83 -9.74 17.52
C THR A 136 7.07 -9.62 18.84
N THR A 137 7.84 -9.58 19.93
CA THR A 137 7.38 -9.19 21.27
C THR A 137 7.11 -7.68 21.35
N THR A 138 6.23 -7.26 22.25
CA THR A 138 5.90 -5.84 22.48
C THR A 138 7.08 -5.07 23.06
N ARG A 139 7.83 -5.68 23.98
CA ARG A 139 9.05 -5.06 24.55
C ARG A 139 10.15 -4.76 23.51
N SER A 140 10.12 -5.43 22.36
CA SER A 140 11.14 -5.32 21.31
C SER A 140 10.68 -4.53 20.08
N ALA A 141 9.40 -4.18 20.01
CA ALA A 141 8.85 -3.44 18.88
C ALA A 141 9.53 -2.07 18.69
N SER A 142 9.87 -1.36 19.77
CA SER A 142 10.59 -0.08 19.69
C SER A 142 11.95 -0.20 18.99
N ARG A 143 12.71 -1.26 19.28
CA ARG A 143 14.01 -1.53 18.64
C ARG A 143 13.88 -1.84 17.15
N LEU A 144 12.73 -2.35 16.71
CA LEU A 144 12.43 -2.52 15.29
C LEU A 144 12.09 -1.19 14.61
N ALA A 145 11.45 -0.26 15.32
CA ALA A 145 11.08 1.04 14.79
C ALA A 145 12.30 1.87 14.37
N ASP A 146 13.43 1.69 15.05
CA ASP A 146 14.71 2.36 14.74
C ASP A 146 15.39 1.84 13.45
N ARG A 147 14.88 0.76 12.84
CA ARG A 147 15.49 0.15 11.65
C ARG A 147 15.02 0.79 10.35
N SER A 148 15.91 0.83 9.36
CA SER A 148 15.55 1.19 7.99
C SER A 148 14.45 0.26 7.46
N GLY A 149 13.35 0.84 6.98
CA GLY A 149 12.22 0.08 6.43
C GLY A 149 11.17 -0.37 7.45
N ALA A 150 11.26 0.05 8.72
CA ALA A 150 10.24 -0.23 9.74
C ALA A 150 8.82 0.16 9.29
N SER A 151 8.70 1.31 8.61
CA SER A 151 7.43 1.81 8.06
C SER A 151 6.79 0.90 7.01
N ARG A 152 7.50 -0.12 6.51
CA ARG A 152 7.01 -1.13 5.56
C ARG A 152 6.73 -2.48 6.21
N MET A 153 6.98 -2.65 7.50
CA MET A 153 6.78 -3.93 8.19
C MET A 153 5.35 -4.04 8.73
N ILE A 154 4.73 -5.20 8.54
CA ILE A 154 3.51 -5.59 9.25
C ILE A 154 3.95 -6.40 10.48
N LEU A 155 3.63 -5.92 11.67
CA LEU A 155 3.98 -6.61 12.90
C LEU A 155 2.90 -7.61 13.32
N ILE A 156 3.33 -8.77 13.80
CA ILE A 156 2.49 -9.78 14.45
C ILE A 156 2.96 -9.93 15.89
N GLY A 157 2.03 -9.79 16.84
CA GLY A 157 2.31 -9.85 18.27
C GLY A 157 1.15 -9.34 19.10
N ASP A 158 1.21 -9.54 20.41
CA ASP A 158 0.15 -9.14 21.34
C ASP A 158 0.45 -7.74 21.89
N GLU A 159 -0.50 -6.80 21.79
CA GLU A 159 -0.40 -5.43 22.36
C GLU A 159 0.72 -4.55 21.76
N LEU A 160 1.03 -4.75 20.48
CA LEU A 160 2.05 -3.99 19.75
C LEU A 160 1.71 -2.50 19.57
N PRO A 161 2.73 -1.60 19.55
CA PRO A 161 2.56 -0.19 19.25
C PRO A 161 2.03 0.02 17.82
N GLY A 162 1.19 1.04 17.63
CA GLY A 162 0.55 1.33 16.35
C GLY A 162 1.33 2.27 15.42
N GLU A 163 2.28 3.04 15.94
CA GLU A 163 3.04 4.03 15.16
C GLU A 163 4.37 3.46 14.65
N GLY A 164 4.82 3.93 13.48
CA GLY A 164 6.13 3.57 12.91
C GLY A 164 6.16 2.32 12.01
N PHE A 165 5.04 1.63 11.82
CA PHE A 165 4.92 0.39 11.06
C PHE A 165 3.81 0.44 10.02
N ALA A 166 3.85 -0.45 9.02
CA ALA A 166 2.81 -0.58 7.99
C ALA A 166 1.53 -1.22 8.52
N GLY A 167 1.54 -1.83 9.70
CA GLY A 167 0.34 -2.45 10.25
C GLY A 167 0.67 -3.35 11.41
N ARG A 168 -0.37 -3.74 12.15
CA ARG A 168 -0.22 -4.69 13.27
C ARG A 168 -1.39 -5.65 13.33
N LEU A 169 -1.11 -6.89 13.70
CA LEU A 169 -2.07 -7.96 13.93
C LEU A 169 -1.67 -8.74 15.18
N SER A 170 -2.64 -9.24 15.92
CA SER A 170 -2.40 -10.35 16.84
C SER A 170 -2.18 -11.66 16.06
N ILE A 171 -1.53 -12.63 16.70
CA ILE A 171 -1.33 -13.97 16.10
C ILE A 171 -2.68 -14.60 15.72
N THR A 172 -3.71 -14.44 16.55
CA THR A 172 -5.05 -15.02 16.32
C THR A 172 -5.85 -14.32 15.22
N GLU A 173 -5.54 -13.06 14.91
CA GLU A 173 -6.10 -12.38 13.75
C GLU A 173 -5.42 -12.86 12.47
N ALA A 174 -4.10 -12.94 12.47
CA ALA A 174 -3.27 -13.34 11.33
C ALA A 174 -3.39 -14.83 10.98
N PHE A 175 -3.63 -15.71 11.96
CA PHE A 175 -3.65 -17.15 11.77
C PHE A 175 -4.90 -17.79 12.37
N ALA A 176 -5.49 -18.73 11.63
CA ALA A 176 -6.41 -19.71 12.17
C ALA A 176 -5.60 -20.89 12.72
N ILE A 177 -5.56 -21.02 14.04
CA ILE A 177 -4.81 -22.08 14.73
C ILE A 177 -5.79 -23.09 15.31
N SER A 178 -5.59 -24.36 15.00
CA SER A 178 -6.24 -25.49 15.66
C SER A 178 -5.20 -26.49 16.13
N SER A 179 -5.61 -27.52 16.87
CA SER A 179 -4.72 -28.59 17.30
C SER A 179 -4.06 -29.37 16.16
N LYS A 180 -4.56 -29.27 14.92
CA LYS A 180 -4.08 -30.05 13.77
C LYS A 180 -3.42 -29.22 12.68
N GLN A 181 -3.68 -27.92 12.62
CA GLN A 181 -3.21 -27.08 11.53
C GLN A 181 -3.09 -25.62 11.95
N ILE A 182 -2.10 -24.95 11.37
CA ILE A 182 -1.95 -23.50 11.38
C ILE A 182 -2.19 -23.05 9.93
N LYS A 183 -3.15 -22.16 9.74
CA LYS A 183 -3.44 -21.59 8.43
C LYS A 183 -3.36 -20.07 8.51
N SER A 184 -2.51 -19.46 7.69
CA SER A 184 -2.48 -18.01 7.53
C SER A 184 -3.81 -17.49 6.98
N ARG A 185 -4.13 -16.24 7.29
CA ARG A 185 -5.27 -15.49 6.76
C ARG A 185 -4.76 -14.32 5.91
N PRO A 186 -4.38 -14.56 4.64
CA PRO A 186 -3.75 -13.56 3.79
C PRO A 186 -4.53 -12.24 3.69
N GLU A 187 -5.86 -12.34 3.68
CA GLU A 187 -6.78 -11.22 3.65
C GLU A 187 -6.60 -10.25 4.82
N ARG A 188 -6.16 -10.74 5.99
CA ARG A 188 -5.93 -9.91 7.18
C ARG A 188 -4.68 -9.05 7.04
N PHE A 189 -3.62 -9.55 6.43
CA PHE A 189 -2.41 -8.77 6.18
C PHE A 189 -2.69 -7.57 5.28
N ALA A 190 -3.47 -7.77 4.21
CA ALA A 190 -3.84 -6.69 3.30
C ALA A 190 -4.77 -5.64 3.96
N GLN A 191 -5.62 -6.04 4.91
CA GLN A 191 -6.55 -5.14 5.61
C GLN A 191 -5.88 -4.21 6.62
N VAL A 192 -4.73 -4.60 7.18
CA VAL A 192 -4.02 -3.81 8.19
C VAL A 192 -2.96 -2.88 7.62
N LEU A 193 -2.60 -3.08 6.35
CA LEU A 193 -1.83 -2.09 5.63
C LEU A 193 -2.56 -0.74 5.71
N PRO A 194 -1.84 0.39 5.86
CA PRO A 194 -2.47 1.65 5.63
C PRO A 194 -3.15 1.56 4.27
N LEU A 195 -4.43 1.95 4.20
CA LEU A 195 -5.03 2.35 2.93
C LEU A 195 -4.06 3.37 2.35
N SER A 196 -3.25 2.95 1.38
CA SER A 196 -1.97 3.57 1.07
C SER A 196 -2.06 5.09 1.16
N SER A 197 -1.45 5.67 2.21
CA SER A 197 -1.22 7.12 2.28
C SER A 197 -0.06 7.54 1.37
N VAL A 198 0.61 6.57 0.74
CA VAL A 198 1.43 6.76 -0.45
C VAL A 198 0.71 6.07 -1.59
N PRO A 199 -0.17 6.75 -2.30
CA PRO A 199 -0.92 6.06 -3.32
C PRO A 199 0.00 5.92 -4.54
N LEU A 200 0.22 4.67 -4.95
CA LEU A 200 1.26 4.31 -5.90
C LEU A 200 0.86 4.72 -7.31
N GLY A 201 1.80 5.31 -8.05
CA GLY A 201 1.60 5.79 -9.41
C GLY A 201 1.08 7.23 -9.51
N ASN A 202 1.27 7.84 -10.68
CA ASN A 202 0.83 9.19 -10.94
C ASN A 202 -0.69 9.21 -11.12
N ALA A 203 -1.35 10.22 -10.55
CA ALA A 203 -2.80 10.30 -10.55
C ALA A 203 -3.26 11.72 -10.85
N PHE A 204 -4.35 11.84 -11.60
CA PHE A 204 -4.99 13.10 -11.91
C PHE A 204 -6.47 12.86 -12.19
N TYR A 205 -7.27 12.62 -11.14
CA TYR A 205 -8.68 12.29 -11.29
C TYR A 205 -9.56 13.09 -10.32
N ARG A 206 -10.85 13.18 -10.64
CA ARG A 206 -11.82 13.89 -9.81
C ARG A 206 -12.42 12.96 -8.75
N LYS A 207 -12.36 13.36 -7.48
CA LYS A 207 -13.03 12.71 -6.34
C LYS A 207 -14.02 13.69 -5.71
N GLY A 208 -15.29 13.60 -6.09
CA GLY A 208 -16.33 14.51 -5.61
C GLY A 208 -16.13 15.95 -6.09
N GLN A 209 -15.84 16.87 -5.16
CA GLN A 209 -15.61 18.30 -5.44
C GLN A 209 -14.13 18.71 -5.45
N MET A 210 -13.22 17.74 -5.38
CA MET A 210 -11.79 17.97 -5.44
C MET A 210 -11.15 17.11 -6.52
N TRP A 211 -10.02 17.56 -7.03
CA TRP A 211 -9.12 16.78 -7.87
C TRP A 211 -8.02 16.21 -7.00
N VAL A 212 -7.80 14.91 -7.11
CA VAL A 212 -6.66 14.22 -6.51
C VAL A 212 -5.54 14.25 -7.53
N VAL A 213 -4.41 14.85 -7.16
CA VAL A 213 -3.26 15.02 -8.06
C VAL A 213 -2.02 14.45 -7.40
N ARG A 214 -1.35 13.54 -8.09
CA ARG A 214 -0.15 12.87 -7.61
C ARG A 214 0.89 12.73 -8.69
N PHE A 215 2.13 13.03 -8.33
CA PHE A 215 3.27 12.89 -9.22
C PHE A 215 4.53 12.62 -8.41
N GLU A 216 5.34 11.64 -8.83
CA GLU A 216 6.62 11.29 -8.19
C GLU A 216 6.53 11.09 -6.65
N GLY A 217 5.45 10.46 -6.18
CA GLY A 217 5.23 10.16 -4.77
C GLY A 217 4.74 11.35 -3.92
N GLN A 218 4.55 12.53 -4.50
CA GLN A 218 3.95 13.69 -3.84
C GLN A 218 2.49 13.85 -4.26
N GLU A 219 1.61 14.21 -3.31
CA GLU A 219 0.16 14.38 -3.54
C GLU A 219 -0.31 15.77 -3.12
N THR A 220 -1.22 16.34 -3.90
CA THR A 220 -1.97 17.56 -3.56
C THR A 220 -3.42 17.45 -4.01
N TYR A 221 -4.24 18.40 -3.57
CA TYR A 221 -5.65 18.50 -3.91
C TYR A 221 -5.93 19.84 -4.59
N LEU A 222 -6.58 19.79 -5.75
CA LEU A 222 -7.04 21.00 -6.42
C LEU A 222 -8.54 21.16 -6.27
N GLU A 223 -9.00 22.40 -6.16
CA GLU A 223 -10.42 22.71 -6.25
C GLU A 223 -10.99 22.29 -7.61
N ASN A 224 -12.27 21.90 -7.62
CA ASN A 224 -12.96 21.52 -8.84
C ASN A 224 -13.23 22.70 -9.78
N ASN A 225 -12.21 23.03 -10.57
CA ASN A 225 -12.23 24.01 -11.63
C ASN A 225 -12.19 23.33 -13.01
N VAL A 226 -12.41 24.11 -14.07
CA VAL A 226 -12.40 23.60 -15.45
C VAL A 226 -11.00 23.26 -15.97
N GLY A 227 -9.95 23.85 -15.40
CA GLY A 227 -8.57 23.64 -15.82
C GLY A 227 -8.03 22.23 -15.55
N PRO A 228 -8.17 21.68 -14.32
CA PRO A 228 -7.83 20.29 -14.03
C PRO A 228 -8.54 19.28 -14.95
N LEU A 229 -9.81 19.53 -15.30
CA LEU A 229 -10.55 18.68 -16.25
C LEU A 229 -9.86 18.60 -17.62
N TYR A 230 -9.37 19.72 -18.14
CA TYR A 230 -8.65 19.74 -19.43
C TYR A 230 -7.34 18.96 -19.34
N ILE A 231 -6.60 19.11 -18.24
CA ILE A 231 -5.34 18.39 -18.02
C ILE A 231 -5.58 16.88 -17.92
N ALA A 232 -6.56 16.44 -17.12
CA ALA A 232 -6.91 15.03 -16.99
C ALA A 232 -7.22 14.38 -18.35
N ARG A 233 -7.97 15.09 -19.22
CA ARG A 233 -8.27 14.58 -20.57
C ARG A 233 -7.03 14.46 -21.45
N LEU A 234 -6.10 15.39 -21.35
CA LEU A 234 -4.84 15.34 -22.09
C LEU A 234 -3.92 14.22 -21.58
N LEU A 235 -3.88 14.01 -20.25
CA LEU A 235 -3.13 12.91 -19.63
C LEU A 235 -3.70 11.53 -19.99
N ALA A 236 -5.02 11.42 -20.21
CA ALA A 236 -5.68 10.20 -20.67
C ALA A 236 -5.34 9.80 -22.12
N THR A 237 -4.83 10.72 -22.92
CA THR A 237 -4.49 10.48 -24.33
C THR A 237 -3.10 11.08 -24.65
N PRO A 238 -2.01 10.51 -24.10
CA PRO A 238 -0.67 11.01 -24.36
C PRO A 238 -0.31 10.88 -25.84
N ASN A 239 0.52 11.81 -26.33
CA ASN A 239 0.96 11.92 -27.73
C ASN A 239 -0.17 12.08 -28.75
N ARG A 240 -1.38 12.44 -28.30
CA ARG A 240 -2.54 12.72 -29.17
C ARG A 240 -3.02 14.15 -28.98
N ALA A 241 -3.13 14.87 -30.09
CA ALA A 241 -3.69 16.22 -30.10
C ALA A 241 -5.21 16.17 -29.87
N VAL A 242 -5.71 17.00 -28.95
CA VAL A 242 -7.13 17.08 -28.60
C VAL A 242 -7.65 18.48 -28.95
N PRO A 243 -8.65 18.63 -29.84
CA PRO A 243 -9.18 19.95 -30.18
C PRO A 243 -9.74 20.68 -28.95
N ALA A 244 -9.42 21.97 -28.81
CA ALA A 244 -9.87 22.80 -27.68
C ALA A 244 -11.40 22.86 -27.57
N VAL A 245 -12.10 22.75 -28.70
CA VAL A 245 -13.57 22.65 -28.73
C VAL A 245 -14.07 21.37 -28.06
N THR A 246 -13.38 20.25 -28.25
CA THR A 246 -13.69 18.97 -27.60
C THR A 246 -13.44 19.04 -26.10
N LEU A 247 -12.31 19.63 -25.68
CA LEU A 247 -12.02 19.88 -24.26
C LEU A 247 -13.10 20.76 -23.61
N LEU A 248 -13.53 21.82 -24.30
CA LEU A 248 -14.62 22.68 -23.83
C LEU A 248 -15.95 21.92 -23.72
N ALA A 249 -16.25 21.02 -24.66
CA ALA A 249 -17.46 20.19 -24.62
C ALA A 249 -17.45 19.18 -23.46
N SER A 250 -16.28 18.68 -23.04
CA SER A 250 -16.16 17.81 -21.86
C SER A 250 -16.60 18.52 -20.56
N ARG A 251 -16.59 19.86 -20.51
CA ARG A 251 -17.07 20.66 -19.37
C ARG A 251 -18.56 20.41 -19.05
N ILE A 252 -19.36 20.11 -20.07
CA ILE A 252 -20.82 19.94 -19.96
C ILE A 252 -21.23 18.46 -19.92
N GLY A 253 -20.28 17.54 -19.69
CA GLY A 253 -20.55 16.11 -19.57
C GLY A 253 -20.77 15.38 -20.90
N ILE A 254 -20.42 16.01 -22.03
CA ILE A 254 -20.48 15.37 -23.35
C ILE A 254 -19.10 14.73 -23.61
N ASP A 255 -19.04 13.41 -23.51
CA ASP A 255 -17.85 12.63 -23.89
C ASP A 255 -17.71 12.63 -25.42
N GLU A 256 -16.47 12.52 -25.91
CA GLU A 256 -16.12 12.46 -27.34
C GLU A 256 -16.93 11.37 -28.08
N ARG A 257 -17.24 10.26 -27.38
CA ARG A 257 -18.10 9.17 -27.87
C ARG A 257 -19.56 9.56 -28.12
N GLN A 258 -20.04 10.67 -27.55
CA GLN A 258 -21.39 11.21 -27.79
C GLN A 258 -21.40 12.37 -28.79
N LEU A 259 -20.22 12.92 -29.14
CA LEU A 259 -20.04 13.85 -30.25
C LEU A 259 -19.97 13.11 -31.59
N ILE A 260 -19.50 11.86 -31.57
CA ILE A 260 -19.66 10.87 -32.63
C ILE A 260 -21.11 10.36 -32.51
N GLY A 261 -21.97 10.70 -33.47
CA GLY A 261 -23.42 10.48 -33.37
C GLY A 261 -23.81 9.01 -33.15
N SER A 262 -24.91 8.77 -32.44
CA SER A 262 -25.45 7.42 -32.16
C SER A 262 -26.11 6.74 -33.37
N SER A 263 -25.66 7.04 -34.59
CA SER A 263 -26.25 6.52 -35.83
C SER A 263 -25.31 5.69 -36.69
N GLY A 264 -24.03 5.54 -36.33
CA GLY A 264 -23.11 4.71 -37.12
C GLY A 264 -22.99 5.11 -38.60
N GLU A 265 -23.34 6.35 -38.93
CA GLU A 265 -23.14 6.92 -40.27
C GLU A 265 -21.85 7.73 -40.25
N LEU A 266 -20.98 7.38 -41.20
CA LEU A 266 -19.60 7.82 -41.38
C LEU A 266 -19.46 9.35 -41.22
N THR A 267 -19.14 9.79 -40.01
CA THR A 267 -18.29 10.97 -39.85
C THR A 267 -16.89 10.46 -40.07
N ASP A 268 -16.37 10.78 -41.24
CA ASP A 268 -15.10 10.42 -41.87
C ASP A 268 -13.96 10.09 -40.88
N GLU A 269 -14.01 8.91 -40.27
CA GLU A 269 -13.04 8.44 -39.27
C GLU A 269 -11.62 8.41 -39.88
N ALA A 270 -11.56 8.12 -41.19
CA ALA A 270 -10.36 8.24 -42.00
C ALA A 270 -9.85 9.69 -42.09
N ALA A 271 -10.72 10.68 -42.36
CA ALA A 271 -10.29 12.08 -42.41
C ALA A 271 -9.84 12.60 -41.04
N VAL A 272 -10.49 12.15 -39.96
CA VAL A 272 -10.08 12.50 -38.59
C VAL A 272 -8.71 11.88 -38.27
N GLU A 273 -8.43 10.65 -38.71
CA GLU A 273 -7.13 10.00 -38.51
C GLU A 273 -6.02 10.57 -39.40
N GLU A 274 -6.32 10.90 -40.67
CA GLU A 274 -5.40 11.57 -41.59
C GLU A 274 -4.99 12.94 -41.05
N CYS A 275 -5.95 13.72 -40.56
CA CYS A 275 -5.66 15.00 -39.94
C CYS A 275 -4.85 14.83 -38.63
N ARG A 276 -5.01 13.71 -37.90
CA ARG A 276 -4.18 13.42 -36.70
C ARG A 276 -2.74 13.13 -37.11
N GLY A 277 -2.56 12.33 -38.15
CA GLY A 277 -1.24 12.04 -38.74
C GLY A 277 -0.50 13.31 -39.14
N ARG A 278 -1.14 14.18 -39.93
CA ARG A 278 -0.52 15.44 -40.38
C ARG A 278 -0.20 16.39 -39.21
N TYR A 279 -1.05 16.43 -38.18
CA TYR A 279 -0.77 17.24 -36.98
C TYR A 279 0.47 16.75 -36.23
N HIS A 280 0.69 15.44 -36.15
CA HIS A 280 1.87 14.86 -35.52
C HIS A 280 3.16 15.20 -36.30
N GLU A 281 3.12 15.09 -37.63
CA GLU A 281 4.23 15.48 -38.51
C GLU A 281 4.56 16.97 -38.36
N LEU A 282 3.55 17.84 -38.37
CA LEU A 282 3.71 19.28 -38.18
C LEU A 282 4.39 19.63 -36.86
N MET A 283 4.18 18.86 -35.79
CA MET A 283 4.87 19.08 -34.51
C MET A 283 6.37 18.82 -34.62
N GLY A 284 6.77 17.75 -35.31
CA GLY A 284 8.18 17.46 -35.60
C GLY A 284 8.82 18.56 -36.45
N GLU A 285 8.15 18.98 -37.53
CA GLU A 285 8.61 20.05 -38.42
C GLU A 285 8.76 21.39 -37.67
N ILE A 286 7.84 21.69 -36.73
CA ILE A 286 7.91 22.90 -35.90
C ILE A 286 9.09 22.86 -34.94
N ASP A 287 9.37 21.71 -34.31
CA ASP A 287 10.49 21.58 -33.38
C ASP A 287 11.84 21.65 -34.11
N GLU A 288 11.93 21.12 -35.33
CA GLU A 288 13.07 21.32 -36.23
C GLU A 288 13.22 22.80 -36.64
N ALA A 289 12.13 23.47 -37.02
CA ALA A 289 12.15 24.90 -37.37
C ALA A 289 12.60 25.78 -36.21
N LYS A 290 12.18 25.47 -34.97
CA LYS A 290 12.65 26.15 -33.75
C LYS A 290 14.13 25.92 -33.51
N ALA A 291 14.61 24.68 -33.63
CA ALA A 291 16.01 24.33 -33.44
C ALA A 291 16.92 25.05 -34.46
N ASN A 292 16.41 25.27 -35.68
CA ASN A 292 17.13 25.95 -36.76
C ASN A 292 16.91 27.47 -36.80
N HIS A 293 16.13 28.05 -35.88
CA HIS A 293 15.77 29.47 -35.83
C HIS A 293 15.13 30.01 -37.13
N ASP A 294 14.44 29.18 -37.90
CA ASP A 294 13.76 29.58 -39.13
C ASP A 294 12.37 30.15 -38.82
N LEU A 295 12.32 31.45 -38.53
CA LEU A 295 11.10 32.16 -38.15
C LEU A 295 10.04 32.19 -39.27
N GLY A 296 10.48 32.25 -40.54
CA GLY A 296 9.57 32.32 -41.68
C GLY A 296 8.91 30.97 -41.98
N TRP A 297 9.65 29.87 -41.80
CA TRP A 297 9.11 28.52 -41.88
C TRP A 297 8.21 28.20 -40.69
N LEU A 298 8.61 28.62 -39.49
CA LEU A 298 7.82 28.46 -38.27
C LEU A 298 6.43 29.12 -38.37
N GLU A 299 6.35 30.33 -38.94
CA GLU A 299 5.06 31.02 -39.16
C GLU A 299 4.16 30.28 -40.16
N LYS A 300 4.74 29.70 -41.22
CA LYS A 300 3.99 28.87 -42.18
C LYS A 300 3.45 27.60 -41.56
N LEU A 301 4.28 26.87 -40.81
CA LEU A 301 3.88 25.64 -40.12
C LEU A 301 2.81 25.91 -39.06
N GLN A 302 2.89 27.03 -38.34
CA GLN A 302 1.85 27.47 -37.40
C GLN A 302 0.55 27.83 -38.10
N SER A 303 0.61 28.47 -39.27
CA SER A 303 -0.59 28.75 -40.07
C SER A 303 -1.25 27.47 -40.59
N GLU A 304 -0.46 26.49 -41.02
CA GLU A 304 -0.97 25.18 -41.46
C GLU A 304 -1.60 24.42 -40.29
N GLN A 305 -0.96 24.46 -39.12
CA GLN A 305 -1.49 23.92 -37.87
C GLN A 305 -2.85 24.53 -37.50
N ASP A 306 -3.00 25.85 -37.64
CA ASP A 306 -4.26 26.56 -37.41
C ASP A 306 -5.35 26.15 -38.40
N GLN A 307 -5.02 26.00 -39.69
CA GLN A 307 -5.97 25.57 -40.74
C GLN A 307 -6.46 24.14 -40.51
N LEU A 308 -5.54 23.23 -40.15
CA LEU A 308 -5.87 21.84 -39.85
C LEU A 308 -6.80 21.74 -38.62
N ALA A 309 -6.56 22.60 -37.62
CA ALA A 309 -7.41 22.65 -36.44
C ALA A 309 -8.83 23.21 -36.71
N LEU A 310 -8.96 24.19 -37.62
CA LEU A 310 -10.26 24.67 -38.12
C LEU A 310 -11.02 23.54 -38.83
N HIS A 311 -10.32 22.76 -39.66
CA HIS A 311 -10.88 21.61 -40.35
C HIS A 311 -11.38 20.55 -39.35
N PHE A 312 -10.58 20.19 -38.34
CA PHE A 312 -11.00 19.30 -37.24
C PHE A 312 -12.26 19.76 -36.52
N ALA A 313 -12.34 21.06 -36.18
CA ALA A 313 -13.49 21.62 -35.48
C ALA A 313 -14.76 21.60 -36.34
N SER A 314 -14.62 21.71 -37.67
CA SER A 314 -15.74 21.61 -38.61
C SER A 314 -16.30 20.18 -38.72
N VAL A 315 -15.42 19.18 -38.68
CA VAL A 315 -15.78 17.75 -38.78
C VAL A 315 -16.44 17.24 -37.49
N LEU A 316 -16.04 17.75 -36.31
CA LEU A 316 -16.53 17.30 -35.00
C LEU A 316 -17.73 18.11 -34.44
N GLY A 317 -18.13 19.19 -35.11
CA GLY A 317 -19.25 20.03 -34.68
C GLY A 317 -20.60 19.38 -34.97
N LYS A 318 -21.44 19.18 -33.92
CA LYS A 318 -22.85 18.74 -34.07
C LYS A 318 -23.55 19.58 -35.17
N GLY A 319 -23.84 18.94 -36.30
CA GLY A 319 -24.66 19.52 -37.38
C GLY A 319 -23.91 20.15 -38.55
N GLY A 320 -22.60 19.92 -38.73
CA GLY A 320 -21.89 20.23 -39.99
C GLY A 320 -21.81 21.73 -40.35
N LYS A 321 -22.13 22.63 -39.41
CA LYS A 321 -21.97 24.08 -39.61
C LYS A 321 -20.60 24.53 -39.09
N PRO A 322 -19.73 25.07 -39.96
CA PRO A 322 -18.43 25.57 -39.54
C PRO A 322 -18.62 26.71 -38.54
N ARG A 323 -17.97 26.60 -37.37
CA ARG A 323 -17.85 27.76 -36.46
C ARG A 323 -16.88 28.76 -37.08
N GLU A 324 -17.16 30.05 -36.95
CA GLU A 324 -16.27 31.10 -37.45
C GLU A 324 -14.90 31.04 -36.75
N VAL A 325 -13.84 31.38 -37.50
CA VAL A 325 -12.44 31.38 -37.02
C VAL A 325 -12.27 32.17 -35.71
N GLY A 326 -13.06 33.23 -35.51
CA GLY A 326 -13.06 34.04 -34.30
C GLY A 326 -13.53 33.29 -33.04
N ASP A 327 -14.46 32.35 -33.18
CA ASP A 327 -14.97 31.57 -32.04
C ASP A 327 -13.98 30.48 -31.61
N ILE A 328 -13.25 29.90 -32.56
CA ILE A 328 -12.25 28.87 -32.29
C ILE A 328 -11.05 29.46 -31.53
N LYS A 329 -10.57 30.65 -31.92
CA LYS A 329 -9.52 31.37 -31.19
C LYS A 329 -9.94 31.74 -29.76
N LYS A 330 -11.19 32.16 -29.56
CA LYS A 330 -11.72 32.43 -28.22
C LYS A 330 -11.79 31.16 -27.36
N VAL A 331 -12.19 30.04 -27.95
CA VAL A 331 -12.27 28.75 -27.24
C VAL A 331 -10.87 28.26 -26.84
N SER A 332 -9.91 28.28 -27.77
CA SER A 332 -8.53 27.87 -27.50
C SER A 332 -7.86 28.77 -26.46
N GLN A 333 -8.13 30.08 -26.50
CA GLN A 333 -7.68 31.02 -25.48
C GLN A 333 -8.28 30.70 -24.09
N SER A 334 -9.59 30.41 -24.03
CA SER A 334 -10.27 30.04 -22.77
C SER A 334 -9.68 28.77 -22.15
N VAL A 335 -9.49 27.71 -22.95
CA VAL A 335 -8.87 26.45 -22.52
C VAL A 335 -7.43 26.71 -22.05
N SER A 336 -6.65 27.48 -22.82
CA SER A 336 -5.27 27.83 -22.47
C SER A 336 -5.16 28.61 -21.16
N VAL A 337 -6.12 29.51 -20.88
CA VAL A 337 -6.19 30.23 -19.61
C VAL A 337 -6.53 29.28 -18.45
N GLY A 338 -7.45 28.35 -18.64
CA GLY A 338 -7.81 27.33 -17.64
C GLY A 338 -6.63 26.43 -17.28
N ILE A 339 -5.92 25.91 -18.28
CA ILE A 339 -4.70 25.11 -18.10
C ILE A 339 -3.62 25.94 -17.38
N LYS A 340 -3.36 27.18 -17.84
CA LYS A 340 -2.35 28.06 -17.22
C LYS A 340 -2.64 28.33 -15.75
N ARG A 341 -3.90 28.59 -15.38
CA ARG A 341 -4.29 28.79 -13.97
C ARG A 341 -3.99 27.56 -13.12
N THR A 342 -4.26 26.37 -13.66
CA THR A 342 -4.00 25.11 -12.95
C THR A 342 -2.50 24.89 -12.76
N LEU A 343 -1.70 25.14 -13.80
CA LEU A 343 -0.23 25.05 -13.70
C LEU A 343 0.34 26.03 -12.68
N ASN A 344 -0.24 27.23 -12.54
CA ASN A 344 0.20 28.18 -11.52
C ASN A 344 -0.12 27.72 -10.09
N VAL A 345 -1.25 27.05 -9.87
CA VAL A 345 -1.56 26.46 -8.55
C VAL A 345 -0.61 25.31 -8.26
N LEU A 346 -0.37 24.43 -9.25
CA LEU A 346 0.58 23.33 -9.13
C LEU A 346 2.01 23.81 -8.89
N ASP A 347 2.39 25.00 -9.36
CA ASP A 347 3.72 25.55 -9.11
C ASP A 347 4.00 25.75 -7.62
N THR A 348 2.97 26.10 -6.84
CA THR A 348 3.06 26.29 -5.39
C THR A 348 2.88 24.97 -4.65
N GLU A 349 1.92 24.15 -5.07
CA GLU A 349 1.45 22.97 -4.33
C GLU A 349 2.17 21.66 -4.71
N LEU A 350 2.67 21.55 -5.94
CA LEU A 350 3.28 20.33 -6.48
C LEU A 350 4.25 20.66 -7.64
N LYS A 351 5.33 21.38 -7.30
CA LYS A 351 6.31 21.92 -8.25
C LYS A 351 6.83 20.90 -9.29
N PRO A 352 7.16 19.64 -8.92
CA PRO A 352 7.64 18.64 -9.89
C PRO A 352 6.63 18.38 -11.02
N LEU A 353 5.34 18.31 -10.70
CA LEU A 353 4.30 18.13 -11.71
C LEU A 353 4.14 19.38 -12.59
N ALA A 354 4.21 20.57 -11.99
CA ALA A 354 4.11 21.81 -12.75
C ALA A 354 5.23 21.93 -13.79
N ASP A 355 6.45 21.53 -13.43
CA ASP A 355 7.60 21.52 -14.34
C ASP A 355 7.44 20.49 -15.44
N HIS A 356 7.03 19.27 -15.09
CA HIS A 356 6.73 18.21 -16.05
C HIS A 356 5.70 18.66 -17.09
N LEU A 357 4.56 19.19 -16.63
CA LEU A 357 3.50 19.63 -17.53
C LEU A 357 3.93 20.84 -18.38
N ARG A 358 4.74 21.77 -17.85
CA ARG A 358 5.22 22.90 -18.68
C ARG A 358 6.19 22.47 -19.78
N ALA A 359 6.99 21.44 -19.52
CA ALA A 359 7.91 20.90 -20.51
C ALA A 359 7.19 20.10 -21.61
N HIS A 360 6.11 19.41 -21.26
CA HIS A 360 5.52 18.37 -22.12
C HIS A 360 4.08 18.63 -22.57
N LEU A 361 3.40 19.66 -22.05
CA LEU A 361 2.05 20.03 -22.44
C LEU A 361 2.07 21.27 -23.34
N SER A 362 1.74 21.08 -24.61
CA SER A 362 1.52 22.18 -25.54
C SER A 362 0.09 22.71 -25.42
N ARG A 363 -0.06 24.03 -25.62
CA ARG A 363 -1.35 24.73 -25.59
C ARG A 363 -1.61 25.33 -26.97
N GLY A 364 -2.87 25.58 -27.29
CA GLY A 364 -3.25 26.13 -28.59
C GLY A 364 -4.64 25.68 -28.99
N VAL A 365 -4.88 25.61 -30.31
CA VAL A 365 -6.17 25.14 -30.85
C VAL A 365 -6.35 23.63 -30.66
N CYS A 366 -5.26 22.86 -30.68
CA CYS A 366 -5.25 21.43 -30.35
C CYS A 366 -4.16 21.12 -29.31
N PRO A 367 -4.41 21.36 -28.01
CA PRO A 367 -3.46 20.99 -26.97
C PRO A 367 -3.05 19.51 -27.03
N ILE A 368 -1.79 19.23 -26.76
CA ILE A 368 -1.22 17.86 -26.71
C ILE A 368 -0.33 17.73 -25.49
N TYR A 369 -0.35 16.54 -24.87
CA TYR A 369 0.60 16.14 -23.84
C TYR A 369 1.57 15.10 -24.42
N SER A 370 2.84 15.46 -24.56
CA SER A 370 3.89 14.66 -25.19
C SER A 370 5.07 14.44 -24.22
N PRO A 371 4.97 13.46 -23.30
CA PRO A 371 6.06 13.13 -22.37
C PRO A 371 7.19 12.39 -23.10
N PRO A 372 8.44 12.45 -22.59
CA PRO A 372 9.62 11.87 -23.24
C PRO A 372 9.65 10.33 -23.12
N ALA A 373 8.93 9.78 -22.15
CA ALA A 373 8.70 8.36 -21.94
C ALA A 373 7.23 8.13 -21.60
N ALA A 374 6.74 6.90 -21.78
CA ALA A 374 5.41 6.53 -21.33
C ALA A 374 5.30 6.69 -19.81
N ILE A 375 4.28 7.42 -19.35
CA ILE A 375 3.99 7.63 -17.94
C ILE A 375 2.59 7.09 -17.67
N ASP A 376 2.48 6.18 -16.70
CA ASP A 376 1.20 5.64 -16.28
C ASP A 376 0.47 6.65 -15.39
N TRP A 377 -0.74 7.03 -15.83
CA TRP A 377 -1.62 7.97 -15.14
C TRP A 377 -2.94 7.29 -14.78
N LEU A 378 -3.38 7.48 -13.53
CA LEU A 378 -4.77 7.24 -13.12
C LEU A 378 -5.59 8.53 -13.33
N VAL A 379 -6.44 8.57 -14.36
CA VAL A 379 -7.17 9.78 -14.83
C VAL A 379 -8.68 9.60 -14.89
#